data_AF-A0A938SIA1-F1
#
_entry.id   AF-A0A938SIA1-F1
#
_cell.length_a   1.000
_cell.length_b   1.000
_cell.length_c   1.000
_cell.angle_alpha   90.00
_cell.angle_beta   90.00
_cell.angle_gamma   90.00
#
_symmetry.space_group_name_H-M   'P 1'
#
loop_
_entity.id
_entity.type
_entity.pdbx_description
1 polymer ?
#
loop_
_entity_poly.entity_id
_entity_poly.type
_entity_poly.pdbx_seq_one_letter_code
_entity_poly.pdbx_strand_id
1 'polypeptide(L)'
;GAMNVDAALKHFHMVPNKAVITGGDRADIQLAALETSTKCLILTGDLYPNDIIIGRAEQAGVPIIVVRTDTAATLDICENLTGHISLHSGKIQRVADVVERELDFPLLYKKAGLKPA
;
A
#
# COMPACT_ATOMS: atom_id res chain seq x y z
N GLY A 1 -2.52 -15.35 -5.94
CA GLY A 1 -3.07 -15.96 -7.17
C GLY A 1 -2.93 -14.96 -8.30
N ALA A 2 -2.30 -15.35 -9.40
CA ALA A 2 -1.89 -14.46 -10.49
C ALA A 2 -3.03 -13.55 -10.98
N MET A 3 -2.87 -12.23 -10.79
CA MET A 3 -3.78 -11.24 -11.37
C MET A 3 -3.55 -11.16 -12.87
N ASN A 4 -4.65 -11.14 -13.63
CA ASN A 4 -4.61 -10.74 -15.03
C ASN A 4 -4.12 -9.27 -15.12
N VAL A 5 -3.28 -8.95 -16.10
CA VAL A 5 -2.63 -7.62 -16.28
C VAL A 5 -3.65 -6.50 -16.26
N ASP A 6 -4.78 -6.72 -16.95
CA ASP A 6 -5.85 -5.75 -17.11
C ASP A 6 -6.51 -5.39 -15.77
N ALA A 7 -6.60 -6.35 -14.86
CA ALA A 7 -7.15 -6.11 -13.53
C ALA A 7 -6.16 -5.31 -12.66
N ALA A 8 -4.85 -5.59 -12.79
CA ALA A 8 -3.80 -4.84 -12.10
C ALA A 8 -3.76 -3.37 -12.57
N LEU A 9 -3.89 -3.14 -13.88
CA LEU A 9 -3.91 -1.80 -14.49
C LEU A 9 -5.05 -0.93 -13.97
N LYS A 10 -6.29 -1.46 -13.93
CA LYS A 10 -7.42 -0.72 -13.34
C LYS A 10 -7.18 -0.39 -11.88
N HIS A 11 -6.63 -1.34 -11.12
CA HIS A 11 -6.34 -1.14 -9.71
C HIS A 11 -5.28 -0.05 -9.48
N PHE A 12 -4.24 0.00 -10.31
CA PHE A 12 -3.15 0.97 -10.17
C PHE A 12 -3.60 2.42 -10.30
N HIS A 13 -4.59 2.69 -11.15
CA HIS A 13 -5.16 4.03 -11.31
C HIS A 13 -6.02 4.46 -10.12
N MET A 14 -6.67 3.51 -9.43
CA MET A 14 -7.57 3.81 -8.31
C MET A 14 -6.84 4.00 -6.99
N VAL A 15 -5.67 3.38 -6.80
CA VAL A 15 -4.95 3.40 -5.53
C VAL A 15 -3.69 4.28 -5.63
N PRO A 16 -3.68 5.47 -5.02
CA PRO A 16 -2.51 6.33 -4.98
C PRO A 16 -1.50 5.90 -3.91
N ASN A 17 -0.25 6.35 -4.02
CA ASN A 17 0.80 6.14 -3.02
C ASN A 17 1.01 4.67 -2.61
N LYS A 18 0.84 3.73 -3.55
CA LYS A 18 0.93 2.29 -3.32
C LYS A 18 2.36 1.74 -3.47
N ALA A 19 2.63 0.59 -2.87
CA ALA A 19 3.71 -0.29 -3.28
C ALA A 19 3.15 -1.38 -4.20
N VAL A 20 3.92 -1.81 -5.20
CA VAL A 20 3.53 -2.90 -6.11
C VAL A 20 4.48 -4.08 -5.91
N ILE A 21 3.92 -5.26 -5.68
CA ILE A 21 4.65 -6.53 -5.55
C ILE A 21 4.33 -7.36 -6.80
N THR A 22 5.37 -7.79 -7.52
CA THR A 22 5.21 -8.63 -8.72
C THR A 22 6.48 -9.45 -8.97
N GLY A 23 6.42 -10.42 -9.89
CA GLY A 23 7.61 -11.13 -10.35
C GLY A 23 8.55 -10.22 -11.15
N GLY A 24 9.86 -10.43 -11.05
CA GLY A 24 10.84 -9.67 -11.83
C GLY A 24 10.75 -9.92 -13.34
N ASP A 25 10.12 -11.01 -13.77
CA ASP A 25 9.80 -11.34 -15.17
C ASP A 25 8.60 -10.57 -15.74
N ARG A 26 7.81 -9.88 -14.91
CA ARG A 26 6.58 -9.17 -15.29
C ARG A 26 6.81 -7.71 -15.69
N ALA A 27 7.66 -7.48 -16.70
CA ALA A 27 8.02 -6.13 -17.15
C ALA A 27 6.80 -5.26 -17.54
N ASP A 28 5.75 -5.88 -18.08
CA ASP A 28 4.46 -5.24 -18.39
C ASP A 28 3.81 -4.60 -17.14
N ILE A 29 3.71 -5.36 -16.06
CA ILE A 29 3.14 -4.90 -14.78
C ILE A 29 4.06 -3.86 -14.13
N GLN A 30 5.38 -4.06 -14.21
CA GLN A 30 6.37 -3.15 -13.63
C GLN A 30 6.29 -1.77 -14.28
N LEU A 31 6.24 -1.71 -15.62
CA LEU A 31 6.12 -0.46 -16.36
C LEU A 31 4.80 0.25 -16.04
N ALA A 32 3.70 -0.49 -16.06
CA ALA A 32 2.38 0.03 -15.70
C ALA A 32 2.32 0.61 -14.27
N ALA A 33 3.01 -0.03 -13.32
CA ALA A 33 3.11 0.49 -11.96
C ALA A 33 3.85 1.83 -11.93
N LEU A 34 4.97 1.93 -12.66
CA LEU A 34 5.80 3.14 -12.74
C LEU A 34 5.12 4.32 -13.46
N GLU A 35 4.11 4.06 -14.28
CA GLU A 35 3.31 5.09 -14.94
C GLU A 35 2.20 5.68 -14.06
N THR A 36 2.01 5.15 -12.85
CA THR A 36 0.98 5.62 -11.90
C THR A 36 1.61 6.05 -10.58
N SER A 37 0.79 6.54 -9.64
CA SER A 37 1.26 6.91 -8.29
C SER A 37 1.72 5.67 -7.51
N THR A 38 3.01 5.36 -7.62
CA THR A 38 3.68 4.21 -6.99
C THR A 38 4.88 4.72 -6.20
N LYS A 39 5.04 4.20 -4.97
CA LYS A 39 6.10 4.61 -4.03
C LYS A 39 7.23 3.61 -3.94
N CYS A 40 7.00 2.36 -4.34
CA CYS A 40 8.00 1.30 -4.32
C CYS A 40 7.55 0.17 -5.24
N LEU A 41 8.52 -0.44 -5.92
CA LEU A 41 8.34 -1.69 -6.66
C LEU A 41 9.12 -2.80 -5.96
N ILE A 42 8.47 -3.92 -5.67
CA ILE A 42 9.07 -5.09 -5.01
C ILE A 42 9.00 -6.26 -5.98
N LEU A 43 10.16 -6.79 -6.36
CA LEU A 43 10.32 -7.83 -7.37
C LEU A 43 10.69 -9.15 -6.70
N THR A 44 9.83 -10.15 -6.85
CA THR A 44 9.95 -11.45 -6.18
C THR A 44 10.69 -12.48 -7.04
N GLY A 45 11.26 -13.49 -6.39
CA GLY A 45 11.95 -14.62 -7.04
C GLY A 45 13.40 -14.36 -7.43
N ASP A 46 14.05 -13.34 -6.87
CA ASP A 46 15.44 -12.94 -7.18
C ASP A 46 15.67 -12.56 -8.66
N LEU A 47 14.60 -12.15 -9.33
CA LEU A 47 14.60 -11.74 -10.73
C LEU A 47 14.81 -10.23 -10.83
N TYR A 48 15.93 -9.85 -11.43
CA TYR A 48 16.28 -8.44 -11.63
C TYR A 48 15.54 -7.85 -12.84
N PRO A 49 15.12 -6.59 -12.75
CA PRO A 49 14.45 -5.92 -13.86
C PRO A 49 15.46 -5.59 -14.97
N ASN A 50 14.95 -5.39 -16.19
CA ASN A 50 15.77 -4.92 -17.30
C ASN A 50 16.05 -3.40 -17.23
N ASP A 51 16.98 -2.92 -18.04
CA ASP A 51 17.43 -1.53 -18.06
C ASP A 51 16.31 -0.52 -18.33
N ILE A 52 15.27 -0.91 -19.09
CA ILE A 52 14.13 -0.03 -19.38
C ILE A 52 13.35 0.25 -18.09
N ILE A 53 13.10 -0.78 -17.29
CA ILE A 53 12.40 -0.63 -16.01
C ILE A 53 13.26 0.16 -15.02
N ILE A 54 14.56 -0.11 -14.96
CA ILE A 54 15.49 0.64 -14.10
C ILE A 54 15.47 2.13 -14.45
N GLY A 55 15.67 2.48 -15.72
CA GLY A 55 15.66 3.87 -16.16
C GLY A 55 14.31 4.56 -15.91
N ARG A 56 13.20 3.85 -16.09
CA ARG A 56 11.87 4.41 -15.80
C ARG A 56 11.66 4.64 -14.30
N ALA A 57 12.13 3.73 -13.46
CA ALA A 57 12.05 3.84 -12.01
C ALA A 57 12.89 5.00 -11.48
N GLU A 58 14.10 5.19 -12.02
CA GLU A 58 14.94 6.35 -11.72
C GLU A 58 14.26 7.68 -12.09
N GLN A 59 13.71 7.77 -13.31
CA GLN A 59 12.97 8.96 -13.76
C GLN A 59 11.74 9.25 -12.88
N ALA A 60 11.06 8.20 -12.42
CA ALA A 60 9.89 8.32 -11.55
C ALA A 60 10.26 8.55 -10.07
N GLY A 61 11.55 8.42 -9.70
CA GLY A 61 11.99 8.46 -8.31
C GLY A 61 11.43 7.31 -7.46
N VAL A 62 11.18 6.15 -8.07
CA VAL A 62 10.60 4.97 -7.43
C VAL A 62 11.69 3.95 -7.13
N PRO A 63 11.97 3.60 -5.87
CA PRO A 63 12.91 2.56 -5.53
C PRO A 63 12.41 1.17 -5.97
N ILE A 64 13.35 0.32 -6.38
CA ILE A 64 13.11 -1.10 -6.67
C ILE A 64 13.81 -1.94 -5.61
N ILE A 65 13.08 -2.91 -5.04
CA ILE A 65 13.59 -3.88 -4.09
C ILE A 65 13.44 -5.27 -4.70
N VAL A 66 14.55 -6.01 -4.83
CA VAL A 66 14.52 -7.41 -5.29
C VAL A 66 14.61 -8.33 -4.07
N VAL A 67 13.72 -9.31 -4.00
CA VAL A 67 13.64 -10.28 -2.90
C VAL A 67 13.64 -11.71 -3.43
N ARG A 68 14.22 -12.64 -2.66
CA ARG A 68 14.30 -14.06 -3.02
C ARG A 68 12.99 -14.81 -2.82
N THR A 69 12.12 -14.32 -1.94
CA THR A 69 10.82 -14.91 -1.63
C THR A 69 9.88 -14.82 -2.83
N ASP A 70 8.92 -15.74 -2.92
CA ASP A 70 7.83 -15.63 -3.89
C ASP A 70 6.83 -14.53 -3.49
N THR A 71 5.85 -14.28 -4.36
CA THR A 71 4.85 -13.24 -4.16
C THR A 71 3.99 -13.46 -2.91
N ALA A 72 3.60 -14.71 -2.61
CA ALA A 72 2.74 -15.00 -1.46
C ALA A 72 3.51 -14.80 -0.14
N ALA A 73 4.72 -15.35 -0.03
CA ALA A 73 5.56 -15.17 1.14
C ALA A 73 5.97 -13.71 1.36
N THR A 74 6.21 -12.96 0.28
CA THR A 74 6.52 -11.52 0.37
C THR A 74 5.32 -10.73 0.88
N LEU A 75 4.10 -11.05 0.42
CA LEU A 75 2.86 -10.47 0.93
C LEU A 75 2.70 -10.74 2.43
N ASP A 76 2.87 -11.99 2.87
CA ASP A 76 2.76 -12.38 4.29
C ASP A 76 3.75 -11.59 5.17
N ILE A 77 4.99 -11.42 4.70
CA ILE A 77 5.99 -10.60 5.42
C ILE A 77 5.52 -9.14 5.52
N CYS A 78 5.04 -8.57 4.42
CA CYS A 78 4.53 -7.20 4.41
C CYS A 78 3.33 -7.00 5.34
N GLU A 79 2.39 -7.96 5.39
CA GLU A 79 1.23 -7.90 6.27
C GLU A 79 1.64 -7.91 7.75
N ASN A 80 2.63 -8.73 8.11
CA ASN A 80 3.16 -8.78 9.46
C ASN A 80 3.88 -7.49 9.86
N LEU A 81 4.52 -6.77 8.92
CA LEU A 81 5.14 -5.46 9.19
C LEU A 81 4.10 -4.39 9.54
N THR A 82 2.91 -4.43 8.94
CA THR A 82 1.82 -3.50 9.23
C THR A 82 1.37 -3.53 10.70
N GLY A 83 1.44 -4.70 11.34
CA GLY A 83 1.14 -4.87 12.77
C GLY A 83 2.13 -4.16 13.70
N HIS A 84 3.33 -3.82 13.20
CA HIS A 84 4.38 -3.13 13.93
C HIS A 84 4.43 -1.62 13.66
N ILE A 85 3.49 -1.06 12.88
CA ILE A 85 3.43 0.39 12.66
C ILE A 85 3.05 1.05 13.99
N SER A 86 4.06 1.65 14.65
CA SER A 86 3.88 2.45 15.86
C SER A 86 2.76 3.45 15.65
N LEU A 87 1.72 3.36 16.48
CA LEU A 87 0.68 4.38 16.62
C LEU A 87 1.31 5.61 17.26
N HIS A 88 1.99 6.42 16.45
CA HIS A 88 2.56 7.68 16.93
C HIS A 88 1.43 8.59 17.42
N SER A 89 1.69 9.42 18.43
CA SER A 89 0.70 10.28 19.08
C SER A 89 -0.14 11.11 18.11
N GLY A 90 0.45 11.57 17.00
CA GLY A 90 -0.25 12.30 15.95
C GLY A 90 -1.36 11.52 15.24
N LYS A 91 -1.25 10.19 15.12
CA LYS A 91 -2.34 9.35 14.57
C LYS A 91 -3.49 9.22 15.56
N ILE A 92 -3.19 9.06 16.86
CA ILE A 92 -4.21 9.01 17.92
C ILE A 92 -4.97 10.32 17.97
N GLN A 93 -4.26 11.45 17.94
CA GLN A 93 -4.88 12.77 17.90
C GLN A 93 -5.76 12.93 16.66
N ARG A 94 -5.26 12.57 15.48
CA ARG A 94 -6.04 12.64 14.24
C ARG A 94 -7.31 11.80 14.30
N VAL A 95 -7.24 10.60 14.88
CA VAL A 95 -8.42 9.74 15.08
C VAL A 95 -9.39 10.39 16.05
N ALA A 96 -8.92 10.93 17.18
CA ALA A 96 -9.75 11.65 18.13
C ALA A 96 -10.46 12.84 17.46
N ASP A 97 -9.75 13.65 16.67
CA ASP A 97 -10.31 14.80 15.96
C ASP A 97 -11.39 14.39 14.93
N VAL A 98 -11.23 13.24 14.28
CA VAL A 98 -12.22 12.71 13.33
C VAL A 98 -13.45 12.20 14.08
N VAL A 99 -13.25 11.48 15.18
CA VAL A 99 -14.33 10.97 16.03
C VAL A 99 -15.13 12.14 16.62
N GLU A 100 -14.48 13.15 17.19
CA GLU A 100 -15.14 14.35 17.71
C GLU A 100 -15.93 15.13 16.66
N ARG A 101 -15.39 15.24 15.42
CA ARG A 101 -16.06 15.99 14.36
C ARG A 101 -17.26 15.26 13.77
N GLU A 102 -17.18 13.95 13.62
CA GLU A 102 -18.16 13.18 12.83
C GLU A 102 -19.21 12.46 13.70
N LEU A 103 -18.99 12.30 15.01
CA LEU A 103 -19.93 11.63 15.91
C LEU A 103 -20.74 12.61 16.76
N ASP A 104 -22.06 12.44 16.75
CA ASP A 104 -22.98 13.10 17.70
C ASP A 104 -22.94 12.38 19.06
N PHE A 105 -21.96 12.77 19.88
CA PHE A 105 -21.79 12.25 21.24
C PHE A 105 -23.03 12.44 22.12
N PRO A 106 -23.71 13.60 22.14
CA PRO A 106 -24.97 13.76 22.86
C PRO A 106 -26.03 12.71 22.49
N LEU A 107 -26.24 12.46 21.19
CA LEU A 107 -27.18 11.45 20.72
C LEU A 107 -26.73 10.03 21.09
N LEU A 108 -25.43 9.75 20.94
CA LEU A 108 -24.82 8.47 21.29
C LEU A 108 -25.04 8.14 22.77
N TYR A 109 -24.71 9.06 23.67
CA TYR A 109 -24.88 8.87 25.11
C TYR A 109 -26.35 8.71 25.50
N LYS A 110 -27.24 9.51 24.91
CA LYS A 110 -28.69 9.37 25.11
C LYS A 110 -29.20 7.98 24.72
N LYS A 111 -28.76 7.44 23.58
CA LYS A 111 -29.16 6.10 23.13
C LYS A 111 -28.51 4.97 23.92
N ALA A 112 -27.29 5.17 24.40
CA ALA A 112 -26.57 4.21 25.22
C ALA A 112 -27.02 4.21 26.70
N GLY A 113 -27.90 5.13 27.11
CA GLY A 113 -28.31 5.29 28.51
C GLY A 113 -27.19 5.80 29.42
N LEU A 114 -26.14 6.41 28.82
CA LEU A 114 -25.00 6.95 29.53
C LEU A 114 -25.24 8.43 29.84
N LYS A 115 -24.81 8.88 31.01
CA LYS A 115 -24.76 10.31 31.30
C LYS A 115 -23.55 10.91 30.57
N PRO A 116 -23.69 12.06 29.89
CA PRO A 116 -22.55 12.75 29.31
C PRO A 116 -21.56 13.11 30.44
N ALA A 117 -20.26 12.95 30.17
CA ALA A 117 -19.17 13.36 31.04
C ALA A 117 -18.99 14.88 31.01
#